data_AF-X1J255-F1
#
_entry.id   AF-X1J255-F1
#
_cell.length_a   1.000
_cell.length_b   1.000
_cell.length_c   1.000
_cell.angle_alpha   90.00
_cell.angle_beta   90.00
_cell.angle_gamma   90.00
#
_symmetry.space_group_name_H-M   'P 1'
#
loop_
_entity.id
_entity.type
_entity.pdbx_description
1 polymer ?
#
loop_
_entity_poly.entity_id
_entity_poly.type
_entity_poly.pdbx_seq_one_letter_code
_entity_poly.pdbx_strand_id
1 'polypeptide(L)'
;HLLMPNSKVHKIEDSTNIVKRFGVIPYKDLVPLLKKGDLVFLEDDSDEPLKRGTVWKAARRLSELVGQKVVSSRVIYQIKDVKLEGYLFQVES
;
A
#
# COMPACT_ATOMS: atom_id res chain seq x y z
N HIS A 1 17.63 26.84 -9.50
CA HIS A 1 17.70 25.37 -9.54
C HIS A 1 17.77 24.84 -8.11
N LEU A 2 16.65 24.39 -7.54
CA LEU A 2 16.64 23.68 -6.26
C LEU A 2 16.28 22.22 -6.57
N LEU A 3 17.30 21.37 -6.54
CA LEU A 3 17.20 19.93 -6.74
C LEU A 3 16.49 19.31 -5.54
N MET A 4 15.35 18.66 -5.79
CA MET A 4 14.62 17.87 -4.81
C MET A 4 15.50 16.71 -4.32
N PRO A 5 15.63 16.45 -3.00
CA PRO A 5 16.38 15.30 -2.51
C PRO A 5 15.54 14.03 -2.64
N ASN A 6 15.79 13.31 -3.73
CA ASN A 6 15.89 11.85 -3.83
C ASN A 6 15.08 11.03 -2.81
N SER A 7 13.94 10.52 -3.25
CA SER A 7 13.19 9.42 -2.67
C SER A 7 14.12 8.23 -2.40
N LYS A 8 14.56 8.05 -1.15
CA LYS A 8 15.37 6.90 -0.74
C LYS A 8 14.45 5.69 -0.55
N VAL A 9 14.55 4.73 -1.46
CA VAL A 9 13.98 3.40 -1.30
C VAL A 9 14.79 2.67 -0.22
N HIS A 10 14.16 2.35 0.91
CA HIS A 10 14.75 1.47 1.92
C HIS A 10 14.28 0.03 1.66
N LYS A 11 15.21 -0.83 1.23
CA LYS A 11 15.01 -2.27 1.11
C LYS A 11 15.00 -2.87 2.51
N ILE A 12 13.93 -3.57 2.86
CA ILE A 12 13.78 -4.29 4.14
C ILE A 12 13.52 -5.72 3.74
N GLU A 13 14.40 -6.61 4.18
CA GLU A 13 14.75 -7.83 3.46
C GLU A 13 13.65 -8.92 3.42
N ASP A 14 12.44 -8.67 3.92
CA ASP A 14 11.31 -9.63 3.90
C ASP A 14 9.92 -9.00 3.60
N SER A 15 9.85 -7.79 3.04
CA SER A 15 8.59 -7.06 2.77
C SER A 15 8.19 -7.10 1.29
N THR A 16 7.35 -8.06 0.89
CA THR A 16 7.26 -8.45 -0.53
C THR A 16 6.77 -7.36 -1.48
N ASN A 17 5.89 -6.42 -1.09
CA ASN A 17 5.62 -5.24 -1.92
C ASN A 17 5.10 -4.04 -1.11
N ILE A 18 5.95 -3.03 -0.92
CA ILE A 18 5.56 -1.74 -0.35
C ILE A 18 5.37 -0.74 -1.50
N VAL A 19 4.15 -0.21 -1.65
CA VAL A 19 3.87 0.87 -2.61
C VAL A 19 3.75 2.17 -1.83
N LYS A 20 4.76 3.04 -1.97
CA LYS A 20 4.78 4.35 -1.31
C LYS A 20 4.04 5.41 -2.13
N ARG A 21 3.32 6.25 -1.39
CA ARG A 21 2.78 7.58 -1.69
C ARG A 21 2.32 7.82 -3.13
N PHE A 22 0.99 7.80 -3.27
CA PHE A 22 0.29 8.69 -4.19
C PHE A 22 -0.95 9.17 -3.43
N GLY A 23 -1.34 10.45 -3.53
CA GLY A 23 -2.66 10.95 -3.10
C GLY A 23 -3.84 10.29 -3.84
N VAL A 24 -3.55 9.22 -4.58
CA VAL A 24 -4.43 8.40 -5.42
C VAL A 24 -3.98 6.96 -5.22
N ILE A 25 -4.92 6.04 -5.07
CA ILE A 25 -4.59 4.61 -4.97
C ILE A 25 -3.98 4.13 -6.31
N PRO A 26 -2.75 3.61 -6.33
CA PRO A 26 -2.06 3.24 -7.57
C PRO A 26 -2.51 1.86 -8.07
N TYR A 27 -3.77 1.71 -8.47
CA TYR A 27 -4.36 0.43 -8.86
C TYR A 27 -3.54 -0.34 -9.91
N LYS A 28 -2.90 0.35 -10.84
CA LYS A 28 -2.06 -0.27 -11.89
C LYS A 28 -0.87 -1.03 -11.32
N ASP A 29 -0.35 -0.59 -10.17
CA ASP A 29 0.79 -1.21 -9.50
C ASP A 29 0.34 -2.29 -8.52
N LEU A 30 -0.80 -2.07 -7.82
CA LEU A 30 -1.32 -3.02 -6.83
C LEU A 30 -1.86 -4.30 -7.48
N VAL A 31 -2.57 -4.19 -8.61
CA VAL A 31 -3.30 -5.32 -9.21
C VAL A 31 -2.37 -6.47 -9.64
N PRO A 32 -1.25 -6.24 -10.35
CA PRO A 32 -0.35 -7.32 -10.74
C PRO A 32 0.24 -8.08 -9.54
N LEU A 33 0.48 -7.38 -8.43
CA LEU A 33 1.04 -7.96 -7.20
C LEU A 33 -0.01 -8.82 -6.48
N LEU A 34 -1.21 -8.28 -6.30
CA LEU A 34 -2.32 -9.02 -5.69
C LEU A 34 -2.71 -10.26 -6.52
N LYS A 35 -2.63 -10.19 -7.86
CA LYS A 35 -2.85 -11.36 -8.73
C LYS A 35 -1.82 -12.47 -8.54
N LYS A 36 -0.62 -12.15 -8.07
CA LYS A 36 0.41 -13.14 -7.71
C LYS A 36 0.21 -13.73 -6.30
N GLY A 37 -0.78 -13.23 -5.55
CA GLY A 37 -0.98 -13.59 -4.14
C GLY A 37 -0.08 -12.81 -3.18
N ASP A 38 0.58 -11.74 -3.65
CA ASP A 38 1.44 -10.95 -2.79
C ASP A 38 0.64 -10.07 -1.82
N LEU A 39 1.23 -9.81 -0.66
CA LEU A 39 0.77 -8.79 0.27
C LEU A 39 1.25 -7.42 -0.20
N VAL A 40 0.35 -6.44 -0.21
CA VAL A 40 0.68 -5.08 -0.68
C VAL A 40 0.40 -4.05 0.39
N PHE A 41 1.44 -3.36 0.83
CA PHE A 41 1.32 -2.30 1.83
C PHE A 41 1.24 -0.92 1.18
N LEU A 42 0.23 -0.15 1.58
CA LEU A 42 0.05 1.25 1.23
C LEU A 42 0.23 2.11 2.48
N GLU A 43 1.28 2.92 2.50
CA GLU A 43 1.60 3.83 3.60
C GLU A 43 0.55 4.94 3.75
N ASP A 44 0.13 5.21 4.99
CA ASP A 44 -0.73 6.33 5.37
C ASP A 44 0.12 7.58 5.52
N ASP A 45 -0.41 8.73 5.09
CA ASP A 45 0.27 10.02 5.25
C ASP A 45 -0.20 10.67 6.55
N SER A 46 0.73 11.14 7.40
CA SER A 46 0.36 11.79 8.66
C SER A 46 -0.31 13.14 8.46
N ASP A 47 0.01 13.84 7.38
CA ASP A 47 -0.55 15.15 7.07
C ASP A 47 -1.88 15.00 6.30
N GLU A 48 -2.00 13.95 5.48
CA GLU A 48 -3.19 13.65 4.67
C GLU A 48 -3.65 12.18 4.80
N PRO A 49 -4.21 11.78 5.96
CA PRO A 49 -4.54 10.40 6.21
C PRO A 49 -5.64 9.86 5.29
N LEU A 50 -5.44 8.63 4.82
CA LEU A 50 -6.41 7.90 4.03
C LEU A 50 -7.66 7.60 4.87
N LYS A 51 -8.75 8.24 4.48
CA LYS A 51 -10.07 7.97 5.05
C LYS A 51 -10.41 6.49 4.88
N ARG A 52 -10.92 5.86 5.94
CA ARG A 52 -11.37 4.46 5.93
C ARG A 52 -12.32 4.13 4.77
N GLY A 53 -13.21 5.06 4.41
CA GLY A 53 -14.11 4.90 3.27
C GLY A 53 -13.39 4.85 1.92
N THR A 54 -12.29 5.58 1.75
CA THR A 54 -11.44 5.52 0.55
C THR A 54 -10.76 4.16 0.44
N VAL A 55 -10.22 3.65 1.55
CA VAL A 55 -9.57 2.33 1.59
C VAL A 55 -10.57 1.22 1.31
N TRP A 56 -11.78 1.28 1.87
CA TRP A 56 -12.82 0.31 1.59
C TRP A 56 -13.22 0.30 0.10
N LYS A 57 -13.41 1.49 -0.50
CA LYS A 57 -13.66 1.61 -1.95
C LYS A 57 -12.50 1.06 -2.76
N ALA A 58 -11.26 1.28 -2.31
CA ALA A 58 -10.07 0.75 -2.95
C ALA A 58 -10.04 -0.78 -2.92
N ALA A 59 -10.26 -1.40 -1.77
CA ALA A 59 -10.32 -2.86 -1.62
C ALA A 59 -11.41 -3.48 -2.51
N ARG A 60 -12.59 -2.86 -2.56
CA ARG A 60 -13.68 -3.27 -3.46
C ARG A 60 -13.26 -3.18 -4.93
N ARG A 61 -12.68 -2.05 -5.34
CA ARG A 61 -12.21 -1.87 -6.73
C ARG A 61 -11.08 -2.83 -7.09
N LEU A 62 -10.15 -3.08 -6.18
CA LEU A 62 -9.09 -4.08 -6.35
C LEU A 62 -9.69 -5.47 -6.51
N SER A 63 -10.73 -5.81 -5.74
CA SER A 63 -11.42 -7.09 -5.87
C SER A 63 -11.98 -7.31 -7.29
N GLU A 64 -12.61 -6.29 -7.86
CA GLU A 64 -13.13 -6.31 -9.24
C GLU A 64 -12.00 -6.50 -10.26
N LEU A 65 -10.87 -5.82 -10.09
CA LEU A 65 -9.75 -5.86 -11.05
C LEU A 65 -8.90 -7.14 -10.95
N VAL A 66 -8.77 -7.70 -9.74
CA VAL A 66 -8.05 -8.94 -9.46
C VAL A 66 -8.91 -10.15 -9.82
N GLY A 67 -10.24 -10.04 -9.70
CA GLY A 67 -11.19 -11.15 -9.89
C GLY A 67 -11.34 -12.05 -8.66
N GLN A 68 -10.78 -11.64 -7.52
CA GLN A 68 -10.84 -12.34 -6.24
C GLN A 68 -11.09 -11.31 -5.13
N LYS A 69 -11.66 -11.73 -4.00
CA LYS A 69 -11.94 -10.80 -2.91
C LYS A 69 -10.63 -10.27 -2.33
N VAL A 70 -10.47 -8.95 -2.33
CA VAL A 70 -9.35 -8.26 -1.70
C VAL A 70 -9.83 -7.61 -0.42
N VAL A 71 -9.13 -7.88 0.68
CA VAL A 71 -9.38 -7.26 1.98
C VAL A 71 -8.29 -6.25 2.31
N SER A 72 -8.60 -5.33 3.21
CA SER A 72 -7.68 -4.31 3.68
C SER A 72 -7.66 -4.26 5.22
N SER A 73 -6.47 -4.24 5.81
CA SER A 73 -6.29 -4.13 7.26
C SER A 73 -5.35 -2.97 7.58
N ARG A 74 -5.68 -2.14 8.58
CA ARG A 74 -4.75 -1.11 9.06
C ARG A 74 -3.62 -1.81 9.81
N VAL A 75 -2.38 -1.51 9.47
CA VAL A 75 -1.19 -2.11 10.07
C VAL A 75 -0.14 -1.03 10.37
N ILE A 76 0.73 -1.31 11.33
CA ILE A 76 1.88 -0.48 11.65
C ILE A 76 3.12 -1.35 11.48
N TYR A 77 4.03 -0.95 10.59
CA TYR A 77 5.33 -1.58 10.41
C TYR A 77 6.40 -0.79 11.16
N GLN A 78 7.13 -1.48 12.04
CA GLN A 78 8.38 -0.97 12.59
C GLN A 78 9.52 -1.42 11.68
N ILE A 79 10.18 -0.46 11.04
CA ILE A 79 11.32 -0.70 10.18
C ILE A 79 12.51 0.02 10.78
N LYS A 80 13.41 -0.73 11.41
CA LYS A 80 14.52 -0.16 12.19
C LYS A 80 13.94 0.86 13.18
N ASP A 81 14.28 2.14 13.04
CA ASP A 81 13.81 3.23 13.91
C ASP A 81 12.59 3.98 13.35
N VAL A 82 12.05 3.57 12.20
CA VAL A 82 10.92 4.24 11.53
C VAL A 82 9.64 3.44 11.71
N LYS A 83 8.58 4.10 12.18
CA LYS A 83 7.22 3.56 12.18
C LYS A 83 6.49 3.99 10.92
N LEU A 84 6.03 3.03 10.13
CA LEU A 84 5.15 3.26 8.98
C LEU A 84 3.76 2.77 9.32
N GLU A 85 2.78 3.68 9.35
CA GLU A 85 1.38 3.30 9.43
C GLU A 85 0.80 3.18 8.03
N GLY A 86 -0.21 2.34 7.84
CA GLY A 86 -0.80 2.15 6.53
C GLY A 86 -1.86 1.08 6.49
N TYR A 87 -2.16 0.65 5.27
CA TYR A 87 -3.12 -0.39 4.97
C TYR A 87 -2.46 -1.52 4.19
N LEU A 88 -2.60 -2.73 4.69
CA LEU A 88 -2.20 -3.95 4.01
C LEU A 88 -3.39 -4.45 3.18
N PHE A 89 -3.19 -4.61 1.88
CA PHE A 89 -4.12 -5.27 0.97
C PHE A 89 -3.64 -6.69 0.68
N GLN A 90 -4.58 -7.63 0.67
CA GLN A 90 -4.32 -9.03 0.35
C GLN A 90 -5.56 -9.68 -0.25
N VAL A 91 -5.36 -10.73 -1.05
CA VAL A 91 -6.46 -11.58 -1.52
C VAL A 91 -6.93 -12.46 -0.36
N GLU A 92 -8.23 -12.47 -0.10
CA GLU A 92 -8.85 -13.37 0.88
C GLU A 92 -8.83 -14.79 0.31
N SER A 93 -8.12 -15.68 1.00
CA SER A 93 -8.03 -17.12 0.69
C SER A 93 -9.24 -17.88 1.21
#